data_AF-A0AAN4Z3G8-F1
#
_entry.id   AF-A0AAN4Z3G8-F1
#
_cell.length_a   1.000
_cell.length_b   1.000
_cell.length_c   1.000
_cell.angle_alpha   90.00
_cell.angle_beta   90.00
_cell.angle_gamma   90.00
#
_symmetry.space_group_name_H-M   'P 1'
#
loop_
_entity.id
_entity.type
_entity.pdbx_description
1 polymer ?
#
loop_
_entity_poly.entity_id
_entity_poly.type
_entity_poly.pdbx_seq_one_letter_code
_entity_poly.pdbx_strand_id
1 'polypeptide(L)'
;GFLFDYWFEIIITILSLLLFYLIVNRLIANFLDRIYKMCWNYGGTLRDMRKELEADYGDLWDKPEFCIAYLKLHDAYQNFLTTARTDVGGKLRRDTVYEQYAAVNIAG
;
A
#
# COMPACT_ATOMS: atom_id res chain seq x y z
N GLY A 1 -37.18 -25.76 -27.63
CA GLY A 1 -36.94 -24.40 -28.14
C GLY A 1 -35.61 -23.98 -27.60
N PHE A 2 -34.65 -23.55 -28.43
CA PHE A 2 -33.22 -23.54 -28.10
C PHE A 2 -32.88 -22.98 -26.70
N LEU A 3 -33.50 -21.88 -26.29
CA LEU A 3 -33.33 -21.29 -24.96
C LEU A 3 -33.84 -22.16 -23.80
N PHE A 4 -34.89 -22.95 -24.00
CA PHE A 4 -35.50 -23.86 -23.03
C PHE A 4 -34.76 -25.21 -22.93
N ASP A 5 -34.00 -25.59 -23.96
CA ASP A 5 -33.26 -26.84 -23.98
C ASP A 5 -31.86 -26.68 -23.34
N TYR A 6 -31.28 -25.46 -23.42
CA TYR A 6 -29.92 -25.16 -22.95
C TYR A 6 -29.84 -24.13 -21.80
N TRP A 7 -30.97 -23.78 -21.16
CA TRP A 7 -31.02 -22.74 -20.11
C TRP A 7 -30.02 -22.98 -18.97
N PHE A 8 -29.81 -24.25 -18.58
CA PHE A 8 -28.88 -24.63 -17.53
C PHE A 8 -27.41 -24.41 -17.93
N GLU A 9 -27.05 -24.75 -19.17
CA GLU A 9 -25.70 -24.53 -19.71
C GLU A 9 -25.38 -23.04 -19.86
N ILE A 10 -26.38 -22.24 -20.26
CA ILE A 10 -26.25 -20.78 -20.32
C ILE A 10 -25.97 -20.21 -18.93
N ILE A 11 -26.69 -20.65 -17.89
CA ILE A 11 -26.46 -20.20 -16.51
C ILE A 11 -25.06 -20.58 -16.03
N ILE A 12 -24.63 -21.82 -16.26
CA ILE A 12 -23.27 -22.28 -15.88
C ILE A 12 -22.20 -21.44 -16.58
N THR A 13 -22.39 -21.14 -17.86
CA THR A 13 -21.43 -20.34 -18.64
C THR A 13 -21.32 -18.92 -18.08
N ILE A 14 -22.45 -18.29 -17.77
CA ILE A 14 -22.50 -16.95 -17.15
C ILE A 14 -21.80 -16.97 -15.78
N LEU A 15 -22.12 -17.95 -14.93
CA LEU A 15 -21.48 -18.08 -13.62
C LEU A 15 -19.97 -18.28 -13.74
N SER A 16 -19.52 -19.10 -14.68
CA SER A 16 -18.10 -19.35 -14.93
C SER A 16 -17.37 -18.08 -15.38
N LEU A 17 -17.97 -17.30 -16.28
CA LEU A 17 -17.43 -16.02 -16.74
C LEU A 17 -17.34 -14.98 -15.61
N LEU A 18 -18.37 -14.90 -14.77
CA LEU A 18 -18.36 -14.02 -13.59
C LEU A 18 -17.25 -14.41 -12.62
N LEU A 19 -17.10 -15.71 -12.35
CA LEU A 19 -16.09 -16.21 -11.43
C LEU A 19 -14.68 -15.97 -11.98
N PHE A 20 -14.47 -16.20 -13.27
CA PHE A 20 -13.23 -15.87 -13.96
C PHE A 20 -12.93 -14.36 -13.89
N TYR A 21 -13.91 -13.51 -14.19
CA TYR A 21 -13.76 -12.06 -14.10
C TYR A 21 -13.35 -11.61 -12.69
N LEU A 22 -14.00 -12.14 -11.65
CA LEU A 22 -13.68 -11.80 -10.26
C LEU A 22 -12.27 -12.22 -9.88
N ILE A 23 -11.85 -13.43 -10.27
CA ILE A 23 -10.49 -13.93 -10.01
C ILE A 23 -9.46 -13.07 -10.74
N VAL A 24 -9.66 -12.83 -12.04
CA VAL A 24 -8.74 -12.07 -12.88
C VAL A 24 -8.64 -10.63 -12.40
N ASN A 25 -9.77 -9.97 -12.13
CA ASN A 25 -9.76 -8.59 -11.66
C ASN A 25 -9.03 -8.48 -10.32
N ARG A 26 -9.27 -9.41 -9.38
CA ARG A 26 -8.59 -9.41 -8.09
C ARG A 26 -7.10 -9.71 -8.19
N LEU A 27 -6.69 -10.65 -9.06
CA LEU A 27 -5.28 -10.98 -9.26
C LEU A 27 -4.53 -9.85 -9.97
N ILE A 28 -5.07 -9.36 -11.09
CA ILE A 28 -4.46 -8.31 -11.89
C ILE A 28 -4.39 -7.00 -11.11
N ALA A 29 -5.46 -6.60 -10.41
CA ALA A 29 -5.44 -5.37 -9.62
C ALA A 29 -4.33 -5.40 -8.55
N ASN A 30 -4.22 -6.50 -7.79
CA ASN A 30 -3.18 -6.66 -6.78
C ASN A 30 -1.76 -6.71 -7.38
N PHE A 31 -1.61 -7.30 -8.57
CA PHE A 31 -0.34 -7.35 -9.26
C PHE A 31 0.08 -5.97 -9.78
N LEU A 32 -0.84 -5.25 -10.43
CA LEU A 32 -0.62 -3.90 -10.93
C LEU A 32 -0.31 -2.91 -9.79
N ASP A 33 -0.99 -3.02 -8.65
CA ASP A 33 -0.70 -2.19 -7.47
C ASP A 33 0.73 -2.38 -6.95
N ARG A 34 1.20 -3.63 -6.89
CA ARG A 34 2.59 -3.91 -6.50
C ARG A 34 3.58 -3.30 -7.48
N ILE A 35 3.34 -3.44 -8.79
CA ILE A 35 4.18 -2.83 -9.82
C ILE A 35 4.12 -1.32 -9.71
N TYR A 36 2.95 -0.73 -9.53
CA TYR A 36 2.77 0.70 -9.38
C TYR A 36 3.61 1.24 -8.23
N LYS A 37 3.51 0.64 -7.04
CA LYS A 37 4.30 1.06 -5.87
C LYS A 37 5.81 0.87 -6.06
N MET A 38 6.21 -0.14 -6.81
CA MET A 38 7.61 -0.36 -7.18
C MET A 38 8.11 0.70 -8.16
N CYS A 39 7.35 1.00 -9.22
CA CYS A 39 7.68 2.04 -10.21
C CYS A 39 7.77 3.43 -9.58
N TRP A 40 6.88 3.72 -8.62
CA TRP A 40 6.89 4.97 -7.86
C TRP A 40 7.89 4.98 -6.69
N ASN A 41 8.71 3.94 -6.57
CA ASN A 41 9.78 3.83 -5.58
C ASN A 41 9.33 4.08 -4.13
N TYR A 42 8.16 3.59 -3.74
CA TYR A 42 7.65 3.74 -2.37
C TYR A 42 8.66 3.24 -1.33
N GLY A 43 9.40 2.18 -1.66
CA GLY A 43 10.42 1.61 -0.78
C GLY A 43 11.64 2.52 -0.61
N GLY A 44 12.06 3.23 -1.66
CA GLY A 44 13.14 4.21 -1.57
C GLY A 44 12.71 5.43 -0.75
N THR A 45 11.53 5.99 -1.03
CA THR A 45 10.99 7.13 -0.28
C THR A 45 10.86 6.81 1.21
N LEU A 46 10.33 5.64 1.58
CA LEU A 46 10.24 5.23 2.99
C LEU A 46 11.61 5.07 3.65
N ARG A 47 12.61 4.59 2.92
CA ARG A 47 13.98 4.47 3.43
C ARG A 47 14.60 5.83 3.69
N ASP A 48 14.44 6.77 2.76
CA ASP A 48 15.01 8.11 2.87
C ASP A 48 14.34 8.88 4.01
N MET A 49 13.01 8.85 4.11
CA MET A 49 12.28 9.48 5.21
C MET A 49 12.66 8.87 6.57
N ARG A 50 12.81 7.54 6.65
CA ARG A 50 13.28 6.87 7.86
C ARG A 50 14.68 7.33 8.26
N LYS A 51 15.59 7.47 7.29
CA LYS A 51 16.96 7.92 7.54
C LYS A 51 16.99 9.31 8.17
N GLU A 52 16.15 10.22 7.67
CA GLU A 52 16.01 11.55 8.27
C GLU A 52 15.40 11.46 9.69
N LEU A 53 14.37 10.64 9.89
CA LEU A 53 13.78 10.47 11.23
C LEU A 53 14.75 9.85 12.26
N GLU A 54 15.63 8.95 11.82
CA GLU A 54 16.62 8.29 12.68
C GLU A 54 17.92 9.11 12.84
N ALA A 55 18.06 10.25 12.14
CA ALA A 55 19.24 11.08 12.23
C ALA A 55 19.27 11.87 13.54
N ASP A 56 20.47 12.03 14.09
CA ASP A 56 20.71 12.93 15.22
C ASP A 56 20.98 14.34 14.71
N TYR A 57 20.11 15.27 15.12
CA TYR A 57 20.15 16.67 14.71
C TYR A 57 20.70 17.61 15.79
N GLY A 58 21.13 17.09 16.95
CA GLY A 58 21.82 17.84 18.01
C GLY A 58 21.14 19.15 18.37
N ASP A 59 21.86 20.27 18.19
CA ASP A 59 21.42 21.63 18.54
C ASP A 59 20.14 22.10 17.81
N LEU A 60 19.67 21.39 16.78
CA LEU A 60 18.42 21.72 16.09
C LEU A 60 17.19 21.41 16.95
N TRP A 61 17.28 20.51 17.94
CA TRP A 61 16.17 20.21 18.86
C TRP A 61 15.76 21.40 19.73
N ASP A 62 16.68 22.35 19.96
CA ASP A 62 16.39 23.58 20.70
C ASP A 62 15.58 24.60 19.89
N LYS A 63 15.42 24.38 18.57
CA LYS A 63 14.68 25.27 17.68
C LYS A 63 13.22 24.80 17.55
N PRO A 64 12.23 25.55 18.05
CA PRO A 64 10.83 25.14 17.99
C PRO A 64 10.33 24.89 16.56
N GLU A 65 10.80 25.66 15.59
CA GLU A 65 10.43 25.51 14.18
C GLU A 65 10.90 24.16 13.62
N PHE A 66 12.08 23.70 14.04
CA PHE A 66 12.62 22.41 13.65
C PHE A 66 11.78 21.27 14.24
N CYS A 67 11.46 21.32 15.54
CA CYS A 67 10.61 20.31 16.19
C CYS A 67 9.24 20.18 15.51
N ILE A 68 8.62 21.30 15.12
CA ILE A 68 7.36 21.29 14.39
C ILE A 68 7.53 20.66 13.00
N ALA A 69 8.60 21.00 12.28
CA ALA A 69 8.88 20.41 10.97
C ALA A 69 9.16 18.90 11.06
N TYR A 70 9.91 18.47 12.08
CA TYR A 70 10.22 17.07 12.35
C TYR A 70 8.95 16.27 12.67
N LEU A 71 8.06 16.79 13.52
CA LEU A 71 6.77 16.14 13.79
C LEU A 71 5.91 16.01 12.54
N LYS A 72 5.89 17.03 11.67
CA LYS A 72 5.19 16.95 10.37
C LYS A 72 5.81 15.89 9.45
N LEU A 73 7.13 15.76 9.44
CA LEU A 73 7.82 14.72 8.68
C LEU A 73 7.43 13.32 9.21
N HIS A 74 7.40 13.15 10.53
CA HIS A 74 6.97 11.90 11.14
C HIS A 74 5.51 11.56 10.77
N ASP A 75 4.60 12.54 10.81
CA ASP A 75 3.21 12.32 10.46
C ASP A 75 3.03 12.00 8.97
N ALA A 76 3.77 12.69 8.09
CA ALA A 76 3.83 12.37 6.67
C ALA A 76 4.38 10.97 6.42
N TYR A 77 5.39 10.54 7.19
CA TYR A 77 5.96 9.20 7.11
C TYR A 77 4.94 8.11 7.48
N GLN A 78 4.21 8.28 8.58
CA GLN A 78 3.17 7.32 9.01
C GLN A 78 2.04 7.22 7.98
N ASN A 79 1.61 8.36 7.43
CA ASN A 79 0.61 8.41 6.37
C ASN A 79 1.10 7.68 5.11
N PHE A 80 2.33 7.97 4.67
CA PHE A 80 2.92 7.33 3.50
C PHE A 80 3.12 5.82 3.69
N LEU A 81 3.57 5.38 4.86
CA LEU A 81 3.70 3.98 5.23
C LEU A 81 2.33 3.27 5.20
N THR A 82 1.29 3.93 5.70
CA THR A 82 -0.08 3.42 5.65
C THR A 82 -0.54 3.24 4.20
N THR A 83 -0.31 4.23 3.33
CA THR A 83 -0.62 4.13 1.90
C THR A 83 0.18 3.01 1.22
N ALA A 84 1.47 2.87 1.52
CA ALA A 84 2.31 1.81 0.98
C ALA A 84 1.77 0.41 1.33
N ARG A 85 1.30 0.24 2.57
CA ARG A 85 0.74 -1.01 3.11
C ARG A 85 -0.70 -1.28 2.69
N THR A 86 -1.42 -0.26 2.21
CA THR A 86 -2.83 -0.39 1.83
C THR A 86 -2.97 -1.00 0.44
N ASP A 87 -3.79 -2.05 0.29
CA ASP A 87 -4.07 -2.65 -1.02
C ASP A 87 -5.05 -1.81 -1.87
N VAL A 88 -5.28 -2.25 -3.11
CA VAL A 88 -6.25 -1.62 -4.04
C VAL A 88 -7.66 -1.53 -3.45
N GLY A 89 -8.02 -2.45 -2.55
CA GLY A 89 -9.30 -2.47 -1.87
C GLY A 89 -9.37 -1.56 -0.65
N GLY A 90 -8.33 -0.77 -0.36
CA GLY A 90 -8.28 0.11 0.79
C GLY A 90 -7.98 -0.60 2.11
N LYS A 91 -7.55 -1.87 2.08
CA LYS A 91 -7.26 -2.65 3.28
C LYS A 91 -5.78 -2.62 3.61
N LEU A 92 -5.47 -2.34 4.88
CA LEU A 92 -4.10 -2.39 5.37
C LEU A 92 -3.58 -3.83 5.38
N ARG A 93 -2.50 -4.08 4.65
CA ARG A 93 -1.81 -5.37 4.63
C ARG A 93 -0.60 -5.36 5.56
N ARG A 94 -0.55 -6.36 6.42
CA ARG A 94 0.58 -6.60 7.35
C ARG A 94 1.66 -7.51 6.77
N ASP A 95 1.36 -8.17 5.65
CA ASP A 95 2.25 -9.10 4.95
C ASP A 95 2.97 -8.43 3.76
N THR A 96 3.42 -7.18 3.93
CA THR A 96 4.08 -6.41 2.87
C THR A 96 5.56 -6.24 3.14
N VAL A 97 6.35 -6.03 2.08
CA VAL A 97 7.77 -5.64 2.18
C VAL A 97 7.97 -4.32 2.93
N TYR A 98 6.90 -3.57 3.19
CA TYR A 98 6.95 -2.30 3.92
C TYR A 98 6.83 -2.48 5.44
N GLU A 99 6.55 -3.69 5.94
CA GLU A 99 6.44 -3.93 7.39
C GLU A 99 7.75 -3.63 8.13
N GLN A 100 8.90 -3.81 7.47
CA GLN A 100 10.21 -3.45 8.02
C GLN A 100 10.36 -1.96 8.37
N TYR A 101 9.52 -1.10 7.79
CA TYR A 101 9.48 0.33 8.06
C TYR A 101 8.51 0.69 9.20
N ALA A 102 7.77 -0.26 9.77
CA ALA A 102 6.89 0.01 10.91
C ALA A 102 7.67 0.27 12.21
N ALA A 103 8.86 -0.30 12.35
CA ALA A 103 9.76 -0.06 13.48
C ALA A 103 10.76 1.06 13.13
N VAL A 104 10.34 2.31 13.31
CA VAL A 104 11.24 3.48 13.29
C VAL A 104 11.57 3.87 14.72
N ASN A 105 12.88 3.98 15.01
CA ASN A 105 13.35 4.57 16.26
C ASN A 105 13.48 6.07 16.05
N ILE A 106 12.58 6.83 16.66
CA ILE A 106 12.67 8.29 16.67
C ILE A 106 13.91 8.65 17.49
N ALA A 107 14.84 9.39 16.90
CA ALA A 107 15.96 9.96 17.65
C ALA A 107 15.37 10.93 18.70
N GLY A 108 15.59 10.62 19.97
CA GLY A 108 15.08 11.38 21.12
C GLY A 108 16.20 11.89 22.00
#